data_AF-A0A1H6CMT1-F1
#
_entry.id   AF-A0A1H6CMT1-F1
#
_cell.length_a   1.000
_cell.length_b   1.000
_cell.length_c   1.000
_cell.angle_alpha   90.00
_cell.angle_beta   90.00
_cell.angle_gamma   90.00
#
_symmetry.space_group_name_H-M   'P 1'
#
loop_
_entity.id
_entity.type
_entity.pdbx_description
1 polymer ?
#
loop_
_entity_poly.entity_id
_entity_poly.type
_entity_poly.pdbx_seq_one_letter_code
_entity_poly.pdbx_strand_id
1 'polypeptide(L)'
;MTKVNVSLPAEAEANVQAFIDEVDERLSSSEDTCRVVTETLVDLHGDREAYDRWQAGEEVSPAERVRLQGYDPCNATLESEYYAEKDEERFPESKYLQWLWRQFDATPMADNVAFALRFRGMLANHLFEECGDDCRFFKGITFTYGHNISVGDNVVIHDDVHLDDRGRLTIGDRASISDNAHLYSHDHDVVDQTAVENYHTIVGDDARVTYDAMVRAGCRIGENAVVGARSVVQGDVPDHHVAAGIPAKSLKIKPGWESVADPIEDRLENRQSERRIDYELPEDLETFDEFGRDRTPPAE
;
A
#
# COMPACT_ATOMS: atom_id res chain seq x y z
N MET A 1 20.77 7.90 19.61
CA MET A 1 19.63 7.12 20.14
C MET A 1 18.45 8.09 20.23
N THR A 2 17.39 7.90 19.43
CA THR A 2 16.31 8.91 19.22
C THR A 2 14.91 8.45 19.64
N LYS A 3 14.74 7.19 20.07
CA LYS A 3 13.46 6.64 20.54
C LYS A 3 13.63 5.94 21.90
N VAL A 4 12.56 5.89 22.67
CA VAL A 4 12.46 5.14 23.95
C VAL A 4 11.45 4.01 23.77
N ASN A 5 11.66 2.90 24.48
CA ASN A 5 10.67 1.82 24.51
C ASN A 5 9.47 2.25 25.35
N VAL A 6 8.28 2.05 24.80
CA VAL A 6 7.01 2.23 25.49
C VAL A 6 6.30 0.87 25.47
N SER A 7 5.81 0.42 26.62
CA SER A 7 5.14 -0.88 26.76
C SER A 7 3.76 -0.70 27.36
N LEU A 8 2.83 -1.57 26.97
CA LEU A 8 1.53 -1.67 27.63
C LEU A 8 1.67 -2.30 29.04
N PRO A 9 0.74 -2.00 29.97
CA PRO A 9 0.56 -2.83 31.16
C PRO A 9 0.32 -4.30 30.76
N ALA A 10 0.81 -5.25 31.56
CA ALA A 10 0.81 -6.67 31.19
C ALA A 10 -0.56 -7.24 30.82
N GLU A 11 -1.62 -6.84 31.51
CA GLU A 11 -3.00 -7.26 31.19
C GLU A 11 -3.47 -6.71 29.84
N ALA A 12 -3.21 -5.43 29.58
CA ALA A 12 -3.54 -4.81 28.29
C ALA A 12 -2.74 -5.44 27.14
N GLU A 13 -1.47 -5.75 27.38
CA GLU A 13 -0.61 -6.46 26.43
C GLU A 13 -1.16 -7.85 26.08
N ALA A 14 -1.55 -8.63 27.08
CA ALA A 14 -2.11 -9.96 26.87
C ALA A 14 -3.42 -9.92 26.07
N ASN A 15 -4.30 -8.95 26.36
CA ASN A 15 -5.57 -8.80 25.64
C ASN A 15 -5.36 -8.38 24.17
N VAL A 16 -4.42 -7.45 23.91
CA VAL A 16 -4.09 -7.04 22.54
C VAL A 16 -3.50 -8.21 21.76
N GLN A 17 -2.57 -8.97 22.37
CA GLN A 17 -1.96 -10.11 21.71
C GLN A 17 -3.00 -11.20 21.40
N ALA A 18 -3.86 -11.53 22.36
CA ALA A 18 -4.90 -12.55 22.17
C ALA A 18 -5.84 -12.22 20.99
N PHE A 19 -6.25 -10.95 20.85
CA PHE A 19 -7.10 -10.54 19.73
C PHE A 19 -6.37 -10.62 18.38
N ILE A 20 -5.10 -10.22 18.34
CA ILE A 20 -4.29 -10.33 17.11
C ILE A 20 -4.13 -11.81 16.72
N ASP A 21 -3.77 -12.67 17.68
CA ASP A 21 -3.57 -14.11 17.47
C ASP A 21 -4.86 -14.78 16.98
N GLU A 22 -6.02 -14.39 17.53
CA GLU A 22 -7.33 -14.91 17.10
C GLU A 22 -7.61 -14.56 15.63
N VAL A 23 -7.41 -13.30 15.23
CA VAL A 23 -7.64 -12.88 13.84
C VAL A 23 -6.63 -13.55 12.90
N ASP A 24 -5.36 -13.62 13.30
CA ASP A 24 -4.28 -14.24 12.52
C ASP A 24 -4.52 -15.74 12.28
N GLU A 25 -4.91 -16.48 13.33
CA GLU A 25 -5.23 -17.90 13.24
C GLU A 25 -6.39 -18.14 12.28
N ARG A 26 -7.44 -17.30 12.34
CA ARG A 26 -8.60 -17.42 11.46
C ARG A 26 -8.27 -17.11 10.01
N LEU A 27 -7.51 -16.04 9.74
CA LEU A 27 -7.03 -15.69 8.40
C LEU A 27 -6.09 -16.76 7.82
N SER A 28 -5.30 -17.42 8.68
CA SER A 28 -4.40 -18.52 8.27
C SER A 28 -5.11 -19.87 8.09
N SER A 29 -6.39 -19.97 8.47
CA SER A 29 -7.15 -21.21 8.43
C SER A 29 -7.81 -21.45 7.07
N SER A 30 -8.64 -22.48 6.95
CA SER A 30 -9.49 -22.69 5.79
C SER A 30 -10.84 -21.95 5.87
N GLU A 31 -11.03 -21.08 6.86
CA GLU A 31 -12.21 -20.20 6.91
C GLU A 31 -12.24 -19.26 5.70
N ASP A 32 -13.45 -18.87 5.30
CA ASP A 32 -13.63 -17.92 4.21
C ASP A 32 -13.17 -16.51 4.64
N THR A 33 -12.18 -15.94 3.94
CA THR A 33 -11.58 -14.64 4.28
C THR A 33 -12.62 -13.51 4.30
N CYS A 34 -13.62 -13.51 3.40
CA CYS A 34 -14.70 -12.51 3.41
C CYS A 34 -15.49 -12.57 4.72
N ARG A 35 -15.83 -13.77 5.20
CA ARG A 35 -16.48 -13.97 6.50
C ARG A 35 -15.59 -13.55 7.68
N VAL A 36 -14.32 -13.96 7.71
CA VAL A 36 -13.39 -13.60 8.79
C VAL A 36 -13.29 -12.07 8.91
N VAL A 37 -13.11 -11.37 7.79
CA VAL A 37 -13.08 -9.91 7.74
C VAL A 37 -14.39 -9.31 8.24
N THR A 38 -15.54 -9.80 7.76
CA THR A 38 -16.87 -9.31 8.16
C THR A 38 -17.04 -9.37 9.67
N GLU A 39 -16.79 -10.55 10.26
CA GLU A 39 -16.97 -10.76 11.68
C GLU A 39 -15.96 -9.96 12.51
N THR A 40 -14.71 -9.85 12.06
CA THR A 40 -13.69 -9.03 12.72
C THR A 40 -14.09 -7.56 12.76
N LEU A 41 -14.64 -7.03 11.66
CA LEU A 41 -15.14 -5.64 11.62
C LEU A 41 -16.35 -5.44 12.51
N VAL A 42 -17.28 -6.41 12.55
CA VAL A 42 -18.40 -6.38 13.50
C VAL A 42 -17.91 -6.26 14.94
N ASP A 43 -16.87 -7.00 15.33
CA ASP A 43 -16.32 -6.95 16.68
C ASP A 43 -15.56 -5.65 16.96
N LEU A 44 -14.72 -5.20 16.02
CA LEU A 44 -13.98 -3.94 16.13
C LEU A 44 -14.90 -2.72 16.25
N HIS A 45 -16.09 -2.76 15.66
CA HIS A 45 -17.07 -1.68 15.76
C HIS A 45 -18.07 -1.88 16.91
N GLY A 46 -17.99 -2.98 17.66
CA GLY A 46 -18.83 -3.25 18.82
C GLY A 46 -20.27 -3.64 18.47
N ASP A 47 -20.49 -4.26 17.32
CA ASP A 47 -21.80 -4.49 16.73
C ASP A 47 -22.30 -5.94 16.75
N ARG A 48 -21.59 -6.82 17.46
CA ARG A 48 -21.88 -8.25 17.54
C ARG A 48 -23.35 -8.56 17.83
N GLU A 49 -23.94 -7.94 18.86
CA GLU A 49 -25.34 -8.19 19.22
C GLU A 49 -26.32 -7.79 18.11
N ALA A 50 -26.08 -6.66 17.42
CA ALA A 50 -26.95 -6.20 16.34
C ALA A 50 -26.79 -7.08 15.09
N TYR A 51 -25.56 -7.50 14.79
CA TYR A 51 -25.26 -8.42 13.71
C TYR A 51 -25.93 -9.77 13.93
N ASP A 52 -25.81 -10.35 15.12
CA ASP A 52 -26.37 -11.67 15.45
C ASP A 52 -27.91 -11.68 15.36
N ARG A 53 -28.58 -10.62 15.85
CA ARG A 53 -30.04 -10.45 15.67
C ARG A 53 -30.41 -10.39 14.19
N TRP A 54 -29.66 -9.62 13.40
CA TRP A 54 -29.91 -9.49 11.97
C TRP A 54 -29.72 -10.84 11.23
N GLN A 55 -28.67 -11.60 11.56
CA GLN A 55 -28.43 -12.94 11.02
C GLN A 55 -29.50 -13.96 11.45
N ALA A 56 -30.11 -13.79 12.64
CA ALA A 56 -31.25 -14.58 13.10
C ALA A 56 -32.58 -14.24 12.40
N GLY A 57 -32.58 -13.25 11.49
CA GLY A 57 -33.75 -12.82 10.75
C GLY A 57 -34.66 -11.84 11.50
N GLU A 58 -34.18 -11.26 12.61
CA GLU A 58 -34.91 -10.23 13.33
C GLU A 58 -34.94 -8.90 12.57
N GLU A 59 -35.97 -8.09 12.82
CA GLU A 59 -36.05 -6.75 12.22
C GLU A 59 -34.99 -5.83 12.83
N VAL A 60 -34.17 -5.24 11.96
CA VAL A 60 -33.28 -4.12 12.26
C VAL A 60 -33.73 -2.89 11.47
N SER A 61 -33.41 -1.69 11.96
CA SER A 61 -33.71 -0.46 11.24
C SER A 61 -32.97 -0.40 9.89
N PRO A 62 -33.45 0.39 8.91
CA PRO A 62 -32.75 0.56 7.63
C PRO A 62 -31.30 1.05 7.79
N ALA A 63 -31.03 1.92 8.77
CA ALA A 63 -29.68 2.41 9.04
C ALA A 63 -28.78 1.31 9.60
N GLU A 64 -29.26 0.50 10.55
CA GLU A 64 -28.53 -0.67 11.05
C GLU A 64 -28.24 -1.66 9.93
N ARG A 65 -29.22 -1.93 9.05
CA ARG A 65 -29.03 -2.84 7.93
C ARG A 65 -27.90 -2.39 6.99
N VAL A 66 -27.93 -1.13 6.54
CA VAL A 66 -26.90 -0.58 5.65
C VAL A 66 -25.53 -0.65 6.30
N ARG A 67 -25.45 -0.31 7.59
CA ARG A 67 -24.20 -0.37 8.35
C ARG A 67 -23.68 -1.80 8.50
N LEU A 68 -24.52 -2.75 8.90
CA LEU A 68 -24.15 -4.16 9.07
C LEU A 68 -23.75 -4.80 7.72
N GLN A 69 -24.43 -4.43 6.63
CA GLN A 69 -24.05 -4.83 5.26
C GLN A 69 -22.69 -4.26 4.85
N GLY A 70 -22.33 -3.06 5.35
CA GLY A 70 -21.05 -2.42 5.05
C GLY A 70 -19.84 -3.09 5.68
N TYR A 71 -20.01 -3.98 6.66
CA TYR A 71 -18.91 -4.80 7.19
C TYR A 71 -18.49 -5.91 6.24
N ASP A 72 -19.41 -6.35 5.38
CA ASP A 72 -19.16 -7.44 4.43
C ASP A 72 -18.35 -6.93 3.22
N PRO A 73 -17.08 -7.33 3.07
CA PRO A 73 -16.25 -6.85 1.98
C PRO A 73 -16.65 -7.46 0.62
N CYS A 74 -17.47 -8.51 0.59
CA CYS A 74 -18.08 -9.02 -0.64
C CYS A 74 -19.15 -8.05 -1.18
N ASN A 75 -19.75 -7.21 -0.32
CA ASN A 75 -20.70 -6.16 -0.70
C ASN A 75 -20.06 -4.77 -0.85
N ALA A 76 -18.77 -4.65 -0.56
CA ALA A 76 -18.02 -3.41 -0.70
C ALA A 76 -17.28 -3.37 -2.04
N THR A 77 -17.24 -2.20 -2.67
CA THR A 77 -16.47 -1.98 -3.88
C THR A 77 -15.22 -1.14 -3.63
N LEU A 78 -14.11 -1.51 -4.26
CA LEU A 78 -12.89 -0.71 -4.35
C LEU A 78 -12.67 -0.25 -5.79
N GLU A 79 -12.01 0.89 -5.98
CA GLU A 79 -11.69 1.44 -7.30
C GLU A 79 -10.98 0.41 -8.20
N SER A 80 -10.07 -0.37 -7.60
CA SER A 80 -9.26 -1.37 -8.28
C SER A 80 -10.06 -2.53 -8.87
N GLU A 81 -11.33 -2.73 -8.49
CA GLU A 81 -12.21 -3.73 -9.14
C GLU A 81 -12.47 -3.41 -10.61
N TYR A 82 -12.36 -2.14 -10.99
CA TYR A 82 -12.63 -1.67 -12.35
C TYR A 82 -11.40 -1.73 -13.26
N TYR A 83 -10.23 -2.14 -12.75
CA TYR A 83 -9.01 -2.23 -13.56
C TYR A 83 -9.00 -3.56 -14.32
N ALA A 84 -8.80 -3.45 -15.64
CA ALA A 84 -8.92 -4.56 -16.57
C ALA A 84 -7.86 -5.64 -16.39
N GLU A 85 -6.66 -5.24 -15.98
CA GLU A 85 -5.50 -6.11 -15.85
C GLU A 85 -5.26 -6.64 -14.44
N LYS A 86 -6.18 -6.39 -13.49
CA LYS A 86 -6.08 -6.93 -12.14
C LYS A 86 -6.06 -8.46 -12.21
N ASP A 87 -5.30 -9.08 -11.30
CA ASP A 87 -5.30 -10.53 -11.14
C ASP A 87 -6.64 -10.97 -10.52
N GLU A 88 -7.54 -11.53 -11.33
CA GLU A 88 -8.87 -11.97 -10.87
C GLU A 88 -8.81 -13.15 -9.88
N GLU A 89 -7.70 -13.88 -9.79
CA GLU A 89 -7.53 -14.98 -8.85
C GLU A 89 -7.09 -14.47 -7.46
N ARG A 90 -6.17 -13.50 -7.43
CA ARG A 90 -5.60 -12.96 -6.18
C ARG A 90 -6.36 -11.76 -5.64
N PHE A 91 -6.93 -10.94 -6.52
CA PHE A 91 -7.54 -9.68 -6.13
C PHE A 91 -8.72 -9.84 -5.15
N PRO A 92 -9.65 -10.80 -5.29
CA PRO A 92 -10.77 -10.94 -4.37
C PRO A 92 -10.35 -11.06 -2.89
N GLU A 93 -9.36 -11.91 -2.60
CA GLU A 93 -8.85 -12.09 -1.25
C GLU A 93 -8.14 -10.83 -0.74
N SER A 94 -7.26 -10.25 -1.56
CA SER A 94 -6.59 -9.01 -1.20
C SER A 94 -7.59 -7.89 -0.92
N LYS A 95 -8.67 -7.76 -1.71
CA LYS A 95 -9.75 -6.78 -1.52
C LYS A 95 -10.33 -6.87 -0.11
N TYR A 96 -10.58 -8.07 0.37
CA TYR A 96 -11.17 -8.27 1.70
C TYR A 96 -10.21 -7.78 2.80
N LEU A 97 -8.93 -8.09 2.68
CA LEU A 97 -7.89 -7.61 3.60
C LEU A 97 -7.69 -6.09 3.49
N GLN A 98 -7.74 -5.52 2.29
CA GLN A 98 -7.73 -4.07 2.09
C GLN A 98 -8.92 -3.40 2.79
N TRP A 99 -10.11 -4.02 2.73
CA TRP A 99 -11.29 -3.52 3.42
C TRP A 99 -11.10 -3.54 4.94
N LEU A 100 -10.60 -4.67 5.50
CA LEU A 100 -10.28 -4.77 6.92
C LEU A 100 -9.29 -3.69 7.36
N TRP A 101 -8.21 -3.48 6.60
CA TRP A 101 -7.22 -2.44 6.86
C TRP A 101 -7.85 -1.04 6.91
N ARG A 102 -8.63 -0.68 5.88
CA ARG A 102 -9.26 0.64 5.75
C ARG A 102 -10.28 0.90 6.85
N GLN A 103 -11.12 -0.09 7.17
CA GLN A 103 -12.15 0.05 8.19
C GLN A 103 -11.55 0.02 9.61
N PHE A 104 -10.49 -0.77 9.85
CA PHE A 104 -9.72 -0.69 11.10
C PHE A 104 -9.19 0.72 11.34
N ASP A 105 -8.63 1.38 10.32
CA ASP A 105 -8.12 2.75 10.41
C ASP A 105 -9.19 3.81 10.74
N ALA A 106 -10.47 3.49 10.56
CA ALA A 106 -11.59 4.33 10.97
C ALA A 106 -11.96 4.19 12.46
N THR A 107 -11.34 3.25 13.19
CA THR A 107 -11.60 3.03 14.62
C THR A 107 -10.69 3.86 15.52
N PRO A 108 -11.09 4.17 16.78
CA PRO A 108 -10.18 4.75 17.76
C PRO A 108 -8.98 3.85 18.11
N MET A 109 -9.11 2.55 17.88
CA MET A 109 -8.07 1.56 18.12
C MET A 109 -6.86 1.74 17.19
N ALA A 110 -7.09 2.24 15.98
CA ALA A 110 -6.04 2.53 15.01
C ALA A 110 -5.10 3.68 15.42
N ASP A 111 -5.51 4.53 16.38
CA ASP A 111 -4.66 5.58 16.96
C ASP A 111 -3.82 5.09 18.15
N ASN A 112 -4.13 3.90 18.71
CA ASN A 112 -3.31 3.28 19.72
C ASN A 112 -2.11 2.58 19.06
N VAL A 113 -0.98 3.28 18.97
CA VAL A 113 0.26 2.81 18.32
C VAL A 113 0.69 1.42 18.77
N ALA A 114 0.56 1.08 20.05
CA ALA A 114 0.99 -0.23 20.57
C ALA A 114 0.13 -1.39 20.04
N PHE A 115 -1.14 -1.14 19.72
CA PHE A 115 -2.01 -2.13 19.09
C PHE A 115 -1.90 -2.04 17.56
N ALA A 116 -2.09 -0.85 17.02
CA ALA A 116 -2.24 -0.62 15.59
C ALA A 116 -1.01 -1.04 14.77
N LEU A 117 0.21 -0.82 15.25
CA LEU A 117 1.42 -1.29 14.55
C LEU A 117 1.45 -2.81 14.40
N ARG A 118 1.03 -3.55 15.44
CA ARG A 118 1.02 -5.02 15.41
C ARG A 118 -0.12 -5.56 14.59
N PHE A 119 -1.30 -4.97 14.70
CA PHE A 119 -2.46 -5.39 13.91
C PHE A 119 -2.22 -5.15 12.42
N ARG A 120 -1.72 -3.97 12.02
CA ARG A 120 -1.34 -3.71 10.62
C ARG A 120 -0.17 -4.58 10.16
N GLY A 121 0.80 -4.87 11.02
CA GLY A 121 1.88 -5.81 10.71
C GLY A 121 1.34 -7.22 10.40
N MET A 122 0.41 -7.73 11.22
CA MET A 122 -0.27 -8.99 10.94
C MET A 122 -1.04 -8.93 9.61
N LEU A 123 -1.82 -7.88 9.36
CA LEU A 123 -2.54 -7.73 8.09
C LEU A 123 -1.60 -7.66 6.88
N ALA A 124 -0.44 -7.00 7.01
CA ALA A 124 0.56 -6.92 5.94
C ALA A 124 1.11 -8.30 5.56
N ASN A 125 1.29 -9.20 6.53
CA ASN A 125 1.71 -10.59 6.26
C ASN A 125 0.68 -11.40 5.44
N HIS A 126 -0.61 -11.06 5.56
CA HIS A 126 -1.67 -11.68 4.76
C HIS A 126 -1.90 -10.97 3.43
N LEU A 127 -1.65 -9.65 3.36
CA LEU A 127 -2.01 -8.82 2.21
C LEU A 127 -0.88 -8.69 1.18
N PHE A 128 0.37 -8.56 1.61
CA PHE A 128 1.51 -8.31 0.73
C PHE A 128 2.03 -9.58 0.08
N GLU A 129 2.77 -9.45 -1.03
CA GLU A 129 3.48 -10.58 -1.64
C GLU A 129 4.49 -11.14 -0.63
N GLU A 130 5.25 -10.25 0.00
CA GLU A 130 6.19 -10.57 1.08
C GLU A 130 6.23 -9.41 2.09
N CYS A 131 6.32 -9.74 3.37
CA CYS A 131 6.53 -8.77 4.44
C CYS A 131 7.57 -9.31 5.43
N GLY A 132 8.68 -8.58 5.57
CA GLY A 132 9.76 -8.91 6.49
C GLY A 132 9.41 -8.62 7.96
N ASP A 133 10.35 -8.98 8.83
CA ASP A 133 10.20 -8.87 10.27
C ASP A 133 10.35 -7.42 10.76
N ASP A 134 9.77 -7.11 11.93
CA ASP A 134 9.90 -5.82 12.62
C ASP A 134 9.45 -4.58 11.80
N CYS A 135 8.58 -4.79 10.82
CA CYS A 135 7.97 -3.73 10.03
C CYS A 135 6.97 -2.90 10.86
N ARG A 136 6.87 -1.60 10.53
CA ARG A 136 5.96 -0.66 11.19
C ARG A 136 5.15 0.11 10.16
N PHE A 137 3.84 -0.12 10.18
CA PHE A 137 2.86 0.49 9.31
C PHE A 137 1.97 1.44 10.10
N PHE A 138 2.09 2.73 9.82
CA PHE A 138 1.28 3.78 10.46
C PHE A 138 -0.08 3.94 9.78
N LYS A 139 -0.86 4.96 10.18
CA LYS A 139 -2.27 5.08 9.82
C LYS A 139 -2.44 5.65 8.41
N GLY A 140 -3.52 5.29 7.73
CA GLY A 140 -3.89 5.93 6.46
C GLY A 140 -3.06 5.45 5.27
N ILE A 141 -2.26 4.41 5.44
CA ILE A 141 -1.56 3.77 4.32
C ILE A 141 -2.61 3.20 3.37
N THR A 142 -2.46 3.50 2.09
CA THR A 142 -3.32 2.99 1.03
C THR A 142 -2.50 2.26 -0.01
N PHE A 143 -3.13 1.30 -0.66
CA PHE A 143 -2.56 0.49 -1.74
C PHE A 143 -3.64 0.24 -2.80
N THR A 144 -3.19 -0.10 -4.01
CA THR A 144 -4.07 -0.39 -5.14
C THR A 144 -4.59 -1.82 -5.04
N TYR A 145 -3.69 -2.79 -5.02
CA TYR A 145 -3.98 -4.23 -4.90
C TYR A 145 -3.50 -4.80 -3.56
N GLY A 146 -2.39 -4.29 -3.02
CA GLY A 146 -1.70 -4.79 -1.83
C GLY A 146 -0.81 -6.01 -2.13
N HIS A 147 -1.32 -6.97 -2.90
CA HIS A 147 -0.67 -8.27 -3.13
C HIS A 147 0.50 -8.27 -4.12
N ASN A 148 0.90 -7.10 -4.65
CA ASN A 148 2.08 -6.92 -5.48
C ASN A 148 3.21 -6.13 -4.78
N ILE A 149 3.08 -5.94 -3.46
CA ILE A 149 4.05 -5.25 -2.62
C ILE A 149 4.97 -6.29 -1.95
N SER A 150 6.28 -6.09 -2.05
CA SER A 150 7.28 -6.84 -1.27
C SER A 150 8.01 -5.87 -0.34
N VAL A 151 8.07 -6.18 0.95
CA VAL A 151 8.72 -5.35 1.98
C VAL A 151 9.76 -6.17 2.74
N GLY A 152 11.00 -5.67 2.85
CA GLY A 152 12.08 -6.26 3.62
C GLY A 152 11.95 -6.04 5.14
N ASP A 153 13.02 -6.36 5.87
CA ASP A 153 13.00 -6.29 7.33
C ASP A 153 13.15 -4.86 7.86
N ASN A 154 12.59 -4.59 9.03
CA ASN A 154 12.76 -3.34 9.78
C ASN A 154 12.30 -2.07 9.02
N VAL A 155 11.38 -2.22 8.06
CA VAL A 155 10.84 -1.10 7.27
C VAL A 155 9.87 -0.26 8.11
N VAL A 156 9.85 1.05 7.84
CA VAL A 156 8.89 1.97 8.45
C VAL A 156 8.15 2.74 7.37
N ILE A 157 6.85 2.52 7.26
CA ILE A 157 5.95 3.29 6.39
C ILE A 157 5.06 4.15 7.29
N HIS A 158 5.21 5.46 7.14
CA HIS A 158 4.54 6.48 7.96
C HIS A 158 3.11 6.76 7.48
N ASP A 159 2.48 7.72 8.15
CA ASP A 159 1.07 8.04 7.95
C ASP A 159 0.77 8.54 6.53
N ASP A 160 -0.40 8.16 6.01
CA ASP A 160 -0.96 8.64 4.74
C ASP A 160 -0.06 8.38 3.51
N VAL A 161 0.78 7.35 3.55
CA VAL A 161 1.56 6.92 2.39
C VAL A 161 0.68 6.17 1.40
N HIS A 162 0.81 6.52 0.12
CA HIS A 162 0.19 5.77 -0.97
C HIS A 162 1.22 4.85 -1.64
N LEU A 163 0.92 3.54 -1.64
CA LEU A 163 1.72 2.48 -2.24
C LEU A 163 0.95 1.93 -3.44
N ASP A 164 1.08 2.56 -4.60
CA ASP A 164 0.46 2.03 -5.81
C ASP A 164 1.27 0.83 -6.32
N ASP A 165 0.64 -0.34 -6.24
CA ASP A 165 1.16 -1.63 -6.68
C ASP A 165 0.34 -2.23 -7.82
N ARG A 166 -0.24 -1.36 -8.67
CA ARG A 166 -0.88 -1.79 -9.92
C ARG A 166 0.10 -2.57 -10.82
N GLY A 167 1.36 -2.12 -10.84
CA GLY A 167 2.52 -2.90 -11.30
C GLY A 167 3.13 -3.71 -10.16
N ARG A 168 4.42 -3.50 -9.88
CA ARG A 168 5.12 -4.14 -8.74
C ARG A 168 5.84 -3.09 -7.90
N LEU A 169 5.80 -3.25 -6.58
CA LEU A 169 6.51 -2.38 -5.66
C LEU A 169 7.41 -3.20 -4.72
N THR A 170 8.71 -2.90 -4.69
CA THR A 170 9.65 -3.53 -3.75
C THR A 170 10.28 -2.48 -2.86
N ILE A 171 10.25 -2.72 -1.55
CA ILE A 171 10.86 -1.87 -0.52
C ILE A 171 11.85 -2.72 0.26
N GLY A 172 13.14 -2.40 0.15
CA GLY A 172 14.24 -3.11 0.78
C GLY A 172 14.35 -2.87 2.29
N ASP A 173 15.32 -3.55 2.90
CA ASP A 173 15.49 -3.59 4.35
C ASP A 173 15.77 -2.21 4.94
N ARG A 174 15.25 -1.94 6.15
CA ARG A 174 15.52 -0.72 6.93
C ARG A 174 15.17 0.58 6.19
N ALA A 175 14.41 0.49 5.11
CA ALA A 175 13.90 1.63 4.39
C ALA A 175 12.87 2.39 5.23
N SER A 176 12.74 3.69 4.98
CA SER A 176 11.73 4.52 5.63
C SER A 176 11.02 5.41 4.62
N ILE A 177 9.70 5.25 4.54
CA ILE A 177 8.81 6.03 3.69
C ILE A 177 8.03 6.96 4.62
N SER A 178 8.32 8.25 4.54
CA SER A 178 7.76 9.27 5.44
C SER A 178 6.38 9.73 4.97
N ASP A 179 5.72 10.45 5.87
CA ASP A 179 4.31 10.82 5.79
C ASP A 179 3.95 11.46 4.44
N ASN A 180 2.77 11.11 3.91
CA ASN A 180 2.22 11.62 2.66
C ASN A 180 3.07 11.36 1.40
N ALA A 181 4.06 10.47 1.46
CA ALA A 181 4.79 10.06 0.26
C ALA A 181 3.92 9.19 -0.66
N HIS A 182 4.14 9.29 -1.96
CA HIS A 182 3.42 8.54 -2.98
C HIS A 182 4.41 7.77 -3.85
N LEU A 183 4.29 6.45 -3.89
CA LEU A 183 5.12 5.57 -4.70
C LEU A 183 4.21 4.94 -5.75
N TYR A 184 4.45 5.26 -7.03
CA TYR A 184 3.67 4.75 -8.14
C TYR A 184 4.37 3.57 -8.81
N SER A 185 3.60 2.64 -9.37
CA SER A 185 4.06 1.53 -10.21
C SER A 185 3.33 1.46 -11.55
N HIS A 186 2.31 2.30 -11.80
CA HIS A 186 1.75 2.47 -13.14
C HIS A 186 1.85 3.92 -13.66
N ASP A 187 1.77 4.04 -14.98
CA ASP A 187 1.65 5.32 -15.69
C ASP A 187 0.61 5.17 -16.82
N HIS A 188 0.13 6.29 -17.36
CA HIS A 188 -0.78 6.31 -18.50
C HIS A 188 -0.06 6.79 -19.76
N ASP A 189 -0.47 6.29 -20.92
CA ASP A 189 0.01 6.87 -22.18
C ASP A 189 -0.45 8.34 -22.30
N VAL A 190 0.46 9.17 -22.79
CA VAL A 190 0.25 10.63 -22.86
C VAL A 190 -0.80 11.04 -23.90
N VAL A 191 -1.13 10.15 -24.84
CA VAL A 191 -2.16 10.34 -25.88
C VAL A 191 -3.40 9.51 -25.54
N ASP A 192 -3.21 8.25 -25.17
CA ASP A 192 -4.25 7.30 -24.81
C ASP A 192 -4.32 7.09 -23.29
N GLN A 193 -5.12 7.90 -22.61
CA GLN A 193 -5.32 7.75 -21.16
C GLN A 193 -5.89 6.38 -20.73
N THR A 194 -6.52 5.60 -21.62
CA THR A 194 -6.98 4.24 -21.26
C THR A 194 -5.86 3.20 -21.37
N ALA A 195 -4.79 3.50 -22.10
CA ALA A 195 -3.60 2.67 -22.14
C ALA A 195 -2.79 2.90 -20.86
N VAL A 196 -2.66 1.83 -20.09
CA VAL A 196 -1.93 1.79 -18.83
C VAL A 196 -0.66 0.98 -19.03
N GLU A 197 0.44 1.48 -18.47
CA GLU A 197 1.71 0.77 -18.44
C GLU A 197 2.10 0.50 -16.99
N ASN A 198 2.33 -0.77 -16.69
CA ASN A 198 2.76 -1.22 -15.37
C ASN A 198 4.27 -1.39 -15.33
N TYR A 199 4.86 -1.07 -14.18
CA TYR A 199 6.29 -1.01 -13.97
C TYR A 199 6.67 -1.61 -12.61
N HIS A 200 7.93 -2.00 -12.48
CA HIS A 200 8.53 -2.33 -11.20
C HIS A 200 9.23 -1.10 -10.60
N THR A 201 8.65 -0.57 -9.52
CA THR A 201 9.24 0.51 -8.72
C THR A 201 9.98 -0.08 -7.53
N ILE A 202 11.19 0.40 -7.28
CA ILE A 202 12.10 -0.18 -6.28
C ILE A 202 12.60 0.90 -5.33
N VAL A 203 12.49 0.64 -4.03
CA VAL A 203 13.18 1.38 -2.98
C VAL A 203 14.22 0.45 -2.37
N GLY A 204 15.50 0.78 -2.48
CA GLY A 204 16.60 -0.05 -1.98
C GLY A 204 16.74 -0.01 -0.45
N ASP A 205 17.60 -0.87 0.07
CA ASP A 205 17.87 -0.96 1.51
C ASP A 205 18.37 0.38 2.08
N ASP A 206 18.04 0.67 3.34
CA ASP A 206 18.41 1.89 4.07
C ASP A 206 17.96 3.21 3.39
N ALA A 207 17.17 3.14 2.31
CA ALA A 207 16.71 4.31 1.58
C ALA A 207 15.64 5.06 2.35
N ARG A 208 15.58 6.38 2.14
CA ARG A 208 14.60 7.26 2.79
C ARG A 208 13.86 8.08 1.77
N VAL A 209 12.57 7.84 1.63
CA VAL A 209 11.66 8.69 0.86
C VAL A 209 10.96 9.61 1.85
N THR A 210 11.27 10.90 1.83
CA THR A 210 10.83 11.81 2.89
C THR A 210 9.53 12.54 2.56
N TYR A 211 9.02 13.31 3.53
CA TYR A 211 7.66 13.86 3.56
C TYR A 211 7.16 14.44 2.23
N ASP A 212 5.92 14.13 1.86
CA ASP A 212 5.25 14.63 0.65
C ASP A 212 6.02 14.34 -0.67
N ALA A 213 6.99 13.43 -0.72
CA ALA A 213 7.71 13.11 -1.95
C ALA A 213 6.89 12.17 -2.85
N MET A 214 7.04 12.32 -4.17
CA MET A 214 6.45 11.43 -5.17
C MET A 214 7.56 10.72 -5.95
N VAL A 215 7.42 9.39 -6.06
CA VAL A 215 8.27 8.53 -6.88
C VAL A 215 7.45 8.04 -8.07
N ARG A 216 7.85 8.43 -9.28
CA ARG A 216 7.19 7.99 -10.52
C ARG A 216 7.39 6.50 -10.76
N ALA A 217 6.40 5.89 -11.41
CA ALA A 217 6.44 4.50 -11.85
C ALA A 217 7.74 4.10 -12.55
N GLY A 218 8.28 2.94 -12.18
CA GLY A 218 9.49 2.36 -12.74
C GLY A 218 10.80 2.97 -12.26
N CYS A 219 10.77 3.95 -11.35
CA CYS A 219 11.99 4.51 -10.76
C CYS A 219 12.60 3.57 -9.71
N ARG A 220 13.93 3.59 -9.61
CA ARG A 220 14.69 2.99 -8.50
C ARG A 220 15.22 4.08 -7.57
N ILE A 221 14.93 3.97 -6.28
CA ILE A 221 15.63 4.71 -5.22
C ILE A 221 16.77 3.82 -4.72
N GLY A 222 18.00 4.25 -4.91
CA GLY A 222 19.20 3.49 -4.57
C GLY A 222 19.39 3.20 -3.09
N GLU A 223 20.27 2.26 -2.79
CA GLU A 223 20.63 1.86 -1.43
C GLU A 223 21.12 3.08 -0.64
N ASN A 224 20.60 3.24 0.58
CA ASN A 224 21.02 4.25 1.54
C ASN A 224 20.84 5.70 1.00
N ALA A 225 20.11 5.86 -0.11
CA ALA A 225 19.79 7.14 -0.72
C ALA A 225 18.71 7.90 0.08
N VAL A 226 18.59 9.19 -0.22
CA VAL A 226 17.57 10.06 0.39
C VAL A 226 16.87 10.85 -0.70
N VAL A 227 15.54 10.73 -0.76
CA VAL A 227 14.68 11.64 -1.50
C VAL A 227 14.19 12.71 -0.53
N GLY A 228 14.58 13.96 -0.76
CA GLY A 228 14.20 15.10 0.07
C GLY A 228 12.71 15.42 0.01
N ALA A 229 12.20 16.12 1.01
CA ALA A 229 10.77 16.36 1.16
C ALA A 229 10.22 17.13 -0.05
N ARG A 230 8.97 16.83 -0.44
CA ARG A 230 8.26 17.46 -1.57
C ARG A 230 8.99 17.35 -2.90
N SER A 231 9.78 16.30 -3.09
CA SER A 231 10.50 16.06 -4.34
C SER A 231 9.68 15.19 -5.28
N VAL A 232 9.85 15.39 -6.59
CA VAL A 232 9.23 14.56 -7.64
C VAL A 232 10.34 13.83 -8.38
N VAL A 233 10.49 12.54 -8.10
CA VAL A 233 11.50 11.66 -8.70
C VAL A 233 10.96 11.13 -10.03
N GLN A 234 11.69 11.42 -11.12
CA GLN A 234 11.33 11.01 -12.49
C GLN A 234 12.45 10.20 -13.17
N GLY A 235 13.39 9.69 -12.38
CA GLY A 235 14.52 8.86 -12.80
C GLY A 235 15.20 8.26 -11.58
N ASP A 236 16.10 7.31 -11.80
CA ASP A 236 16.72 6.55 -10.73
C ASP A 236 17.61 7.44 -9.85
N VAL A 237 17.43 7.35 -8.54
CA VAL A 237 18.33 7.97 -7.56
C VAL A 237 19.49 7.00 -7.32
N PRO A 238 20.75 7.38 -7.58
CA PRO A 238 21.88 6.50 -7.34
C PRO A 238 22.08 6.17 -5.86
N ASP A 239 22.78 5.08 -5.60
CA ASP A 239 23.08 4.63 -4.25
C ASP A 239 23.84 5.73 -3.49
N HIS A 240 23.48 5.92 -2.22
CA HIS A 240 24.10 6.87 -1.29
C HIS A 240 23.94 8.36 -1.68
N HIS A 241 23.12 8.69 -2.67
CA HIS A 241 22.86 10.07 -3.06
C HIS A 241 21.77 10.71 -2.18
N VAL A 242 21.83 12.04 -2.08
CA VAL A 242 20.72 12.87 -1.61
C VAL A 242 20.14 13.60 -2.81
N ALA A 243 18.94 13.20 -3.23
CA ALA A 243 18.20 13.82 -4.32
C ALA A 243 17.05 14.69 -3.80
N ALA A 244 16.84 15.86 -4.37
CA ALA A 244 15.66 16.67 -4.07
C ALA A 244 15.26 17.62 -5.21
N GLY A 245 14.03 18.13 -5.15
CA GLY A 245 13.48 19.13 -6.08
C GLY A 245 12.37 18.60 -6.99
N ILE A 246 11.87 19.47 -7.87
CA ILE A 246 10.82 19.18 -8.85
C ILE A 246 11.26 19.70 -10.22
N PRO A 247 11.74 18.84 -11.15
CA PRO A 247 12.09 17.43 -10.92
C PRO A 247 13.28 17.27 -9.98
N ALA A 248 13.36 16.12 -9.30
CA ALA A 248 14.44 15.81 -8.37
C ALA A 248 15.78 15.67 -9.11
N LYS A 249 16.85 16.17 -8.49
CA LYS A 249 18.24 16.00 -8.97
C LYS A 249 19.11 15.51 -7.83
N SER A 250 20.18 14.77 -8.14
CA SER A 250 21.19 14.47 -7.14
C SER A 250 21.91 15.77 -6.75
N LEU A 251 21.86 16.11 -5.47
CA LEU A 251 22.45 17.34 -4.93
C LEU A 251 23.83 17.10 -4.32
N LYS A 252 24.02 15.92 -3.74
CA LYS A 252 25.28 15.49 -3.11
C LYS A 252 25.30 13.99 -2.87
N ILE A 253 26.51 13.46 -2.78
CA ILE A 253 26.77 12.15 -2.17
C ILE A 253 26.72 12.31 -0.64
N LYS A 254 26.21 11.30 0.07
CA LYS A 254 26.23 11.30 1.54
C LYS A 254 27.68 11.29 2.05
N PRO A 255 28.00 12.08 3.09
CA PRO A 255 29.34 12.09 3.66
C PRO A 255 29.81 10.68 4.06
N GLY A 256 31.00 10.30 3.62
CA GLY A 256 31.62 9.00 3.89
C GLY A 256 31.38 7.93 2.82
N TRP A 257 30.60 8.23 1.78
CA TRP A 257 30.27 7.30 0.69
C TRP A 257 30.90 7.69 -0.65
N GLU A 258 31.69 8.77 -0.69
CA GLU A 258 32.25 9.34 -1.92
C GLU A 258 33.16 8.37 -2.70
N SER A 259 33.77 7.38 -2.03
CA SER A 259 34.65 6.41 -2.67
C SER A 259 33.93 5.26 -3.37
N VAL A 260 32.63 5.08 -3.12
CA VAL A 260 31.82 3.96 -3.64
C VAL A 260 30.58 4.42 -4.40
N ALA A 261 30.20 5.69 -4.29
CA ALA A 261 29.07 6.26 -5.02
C ALA A 261 29.45 6.66 -6.45
N ASP A 262 28.47 6.59 -7.35
CA ASP A 262 28.61 7.13 -8.70
C ASP A 262 28.80 8.66 -8.67
N PRO A 263 29.48 9.25 -9.67
CA PRO A 263 29.57 10.70 -9.79
C PRO A 263 28.19 11.36 -9.87
N ILE A 264 28.08 12.59 -9.37
CA ILE A 264 26.85 13.37 -9.49
C ILE A 264 26.68 13.81 -10.95
N GLU A 265 25.50 13.55 -11.51
CA GLU A 265 25.09 14.00 -12.84
C GLU A 265 24.02 15.10 -12.78
N ASP A 266 23.85 15.84 -13.90
CA ASP A 266 22.91 16.95 -14.01
C ASP A 266 21.43 16.53 -13.94
N ARG A 267 21.14 15.27 -14.27
CA ARG A 267 19.80 14.68 -14.28
C ARG A 267 19.85 13.25 -13.76
N LEU A 268 18.75 12.81 -13.15
CA LEU A 268 18.55 11.40 -12.85
C LEU A 268 18.27 10.64 -14.15
N GLU A 269 18.87 9.47 -14.31
CA GLU A 269 18.69 8.64 -15.50
C GLU A 269 17.32 7.95 -15.44
N ASN A 270 16.52 8.05 -16.50
CA ASN A 270 15.24 7.34 -16.57
C ASN A 270 15.46 5.95 -17.20
N ARG A 271 15.24 4.90 -16.41
CA ARG A 271 15.32 3.50 -16.82
C ARG A 271 13.98 2.76 -16.69
N GLN A 272 12.85 3.47 -16.64
CA GLN A 272 11.54 2.86 -16.41
C GLN A 272 11.22 1.75 -17.44
N SER A 273 11.61 1.92 -18.69
CA SER A 273 11.37 0.94 -19.76
C SER A 273 12.06 -0.41 -19.53
N GLU A 274 13.18 -0.42 -18.80
CA GLU A 274 13.89 -1.65 -18.42
C GLU A 274 13.13 -2.44 -17.34
N ARG A 275 12.13 -1.81 -16.70
CA ARG A 275 11.33 -2.33 -15.60
C ARG A 275 9.84 -2.41 -15.94
N ARG A 276 9.50 -2.35 -17.22
CA ARG A 276 8.13 -2.54 -17.68
C ARG A 276 7.67 -3.97 -17.38
N ILE A 277 6.43 -4.10 -16.92
CA ILE A 277 5.74 -5.36 -16.69
C ILE A 277 4.66 -5.49 -17.74
N ASP A 278 4.83 -6.45 -18.64
CA ASP A 278 3.85 -6.74 -19.67
C ASP A 278 2.72 -7.60 -19.08
N TYR A 279 1.50 -7.37 -19.57
CA TYR A 279 0.31 -8.16 -19.26
C TYR A 279 -0.53 -8.32 -20.52
N GLU A 280 -1.37 -9.34 -20.53
CA GLU A 280 -2.31 -9.61 -21.62
C GLU A 280 -3.73 -9.52 -21.07
N LEU A 281 -4.61 -8.85 -21.82
CA LEU A 281 -6.04 -8.82 -21.51
C LEU A 281 -6.75 -9.94 -22.31
N PRO A 282 -7.76 -10.61 -21.74
CA PRO A 282 -8.58 -11.56 -22.48
C PRO A 282 -9.19 -10.91 -23.73
N GLU A 283 -9.17 -11.64 -24.86
CA GLU A 283 -9.70 -11.13 -26.13
C GLU A 283 -11.21 -10.80 -26.08
N ASP A 284 -11.94 -11.42 -25.17
CA ASP A 284 -13.38 -11.26 -24.95
C ASP A 284 -13.73 -10.29 -23.81
N LEU A 285 -12.74 -9.61 -23.22
CA LEU A 285 -12.98 -8.64 -22.16
C LEU A 285 -13.75 -7.42 -22.69
N GLU A 286 -14.95 -7.20 -22.14
CA GLU A 286 -15.72 -5.98 -22.42
C GLU A 286 -15.06 -4.77 -21.73
N THR A 287 -14.21 -4.06 -22.46
CA THR A 287 -13.63 -2.78 -22.02
C THR A 287 -14.52 -1.61 -22.41
N PHE A 288 -14.56 -0.55 -21.60
CA PHE A 288 -15.21 0.72 -21.96
C PHE A 288 -14.27 1.90 -21.75
N ASP A 289 -14.36 2.92 -22.61
CA ASP A 289 -13.66 4.20 -22.42
C ASP A 289 -14.54 5.11 -21.55
N GLU A 290 -14.19 5.25 -20.27
CA GLU A 290 -14.91 6.10 -19.31
C GLU A 290 -14.94 7.58 -19.71
N PHE A 291 -14.03 8.03 -20.58
CA PHE A 291 -13.95 9.42 -21.05
C PHE A 291 -14.80 9.67 -22.30
N GLY A 292 -15.25 8.62 -23.00
CA GLY A 292 -16.12 8.72 -24.18
C GLY A 292 -15.54 9.54 -25.33
N ARG A 293 -14.22 9.44 -25.59
CA ARG A 293 -13.51 10.34 -26.52
C ARG A 293 -13.40 9.78 -27.94
N ASP A 294 -13.48 10.66 -28.94
CA ASP A 294 -13.01 10.43 -30.31
C ASP A 294 -11.56 10.96 -30.41
N ARG A 295 -10.59 10.05 -30.60
CA ARG A 295 -9.14 10.31 -30.41
C ARG A 295 -8.43 10.74 -31.69
N THR A 296 -9.17 11.36 -32.60
CA THR A 296 -8.60 11.86 -33.85
C THR A 296 -8.07 13.28 -33.62
N PRO A 297 -6.78 13.58 -33.86
CA PRO A 297 -6.29 14.96 -33.89
C PRO A 297 -7.17 15.79 -34.83
N PRO A 298 -7.42 17.08 -34.55
CA PRO A 298 -8.12 17.93 -35.49
C PRO A 298 -7.44 17.83 -36.86
N ALA A 299 -8.22 17.54 -37.92
CA ALA A 299 -7.68 17.59 -39.27
C ALA A 299 -7.12 19.00 -39.53
N GLU A 300 -5.90 19.07 -40.09
CA GLU A 300 -5.26 20.33 -40.49
C GLU A 300 -6.10 21.12 -41.50
#